data_AF-A0A1Q7RQN0-F1
#
_entry.id   AF-A0A1Q7RQN0-F1
#
_cell.length_a   1.000
_cell.length_b   1.000
_cell.length_c   1.000
_cell.angle_alpha   90.00
_cell.angle_beta   90.00
_cell.angle_gamma   90.00
#
_symmetry.space_group_name_H-M   'P 1'
#
loop_
_entity.id
_entity.type
_entity.pdbx_description
1 polymer ?
#
loop_
_entity_poly.entity_id
_entity_poly.type
_entity_poly.pdbx_seq_one_letter_code
_entity_poly.pdbx_strand_id
1 'polypeptide(L)'
;MSRIRGLLLPAGVLVSAVLGLAAGDVTGDSAPPAAATSRATIIVGATVLDGTGARGRHASVRIEGDRIATVGRAAPAPGDEVVDGSGLVLAPGFIDTHSHGDGQIFDIPDALADTSQGITTIVVGQDGSSYAPLERFFRRLERHPAAVNVASYAGHGTIRDKVLGDDFRRHATPAEIDKMQRLLEKEMRAGAVGLSSGLEYDPGIYSAPEEVVALAKTAASFGGRYISHIRSEDRYFWKRTPSWRCAATGGRAVGCWPASSRRAPRASTSRPTCIPTSTGSRP
;
A
#
# COMPACT_ATOMS: atom_id res chain seq x y z
N MET A 1 -17.74 24.67 -33.09
CA MET A 1 -18.78 23.94 -33.86
C MET A 1 -18.12 23.21 -35.01
N SER A 2 -17.93 21.90 -34.91
CA SER A 2 -18.06 20.92 -35.99
C SER A 2 -17.93 19.53 -35.36
N ARG A 3 -18.68 18.58 -35.89
CA ARG A 3 -19.21 17.39 -35.24
C ARG A 3 -18.58 16.13 -35.83
N ILE A 4 -18.40 15.11 -34.97
CA ILE A 4 -18.57 13.66 -35.23
C ILE A 4 -17.45 13.01 -36.10
N ARG A 5 -16.86 11.83 -35.81
CA ARG A 5 -17.42 10.48 -35.55
C ARG A 5 -16.30 9.56 -35.03
N GLY A 6 -16.63 8.65 -34.12
CA GLY A 6 -15.76 7.53 -33.73
C GLY A 6 -15.77 6.38 -34.75
N LEU A 7 -14.74 5.52 -34.68
CA LEU A 7 -14.76 4.17 -35.24
C LEU A 7 -13.94 3.22 -34.35
N LEU A 8 -14.57 2.10 -33.97
CA LEU A 8 -14.03 0.98 -33.21
C LEU A 8 -13.33 -0.04 -34.14
N LEU A 9 -12.17 -0.55 -33.66
CA LEU A 9 -11.62 -1.93 -33.77
C LEU A 9 -11.26 -2.51 -35.17
N PRO A 10 -10.44 -3.60 -35.27
CA PRO A 10 -9.85 -4.45 -34.23
C PRO A 10 -8.34 -4.73 -34.32
N ALA A 11 -7.87 -5.51 -33.33
CA ALA A 11 -6.59 -6.19 -33.23
C ALA A 11 -6.28 -7.14 -34.40
N GLY A 12 -4.99 -7.38 -34.65
CA GLY A 12 -4.51 -8.46 -35.52
C GLY A 12 -3.02 -8.38 -35.80
N VAL A 13 -2.22 -9.07 -34.98
CA VAL A 13 -0.83 -9.41 -35.27
C VAL A 13 -0.81 -10.40 -36.44
N LEU A 14 -0.04 -10.11 -37.50
CA LEU A 14 0.49 -11.16 -38.37
C LEU A 14 1.93 -10.81 -38.76
N VAL A 15 2.85 -11.60 -38.22
CA VAL A 15 4.23 -11.69 -38.70
C VAL A 15 4.21 -12.64 -39.90
N SER A 16 4.72 -12.19 -41.04
CA SER A 16 5.25 -13.08 -42.08
C SER A 16 6.35 -12.36 -42.82
N ALA A 17 7.57 -12.88 -42.63
CA ALA A 17 8.75 -12.55 -43.39
C ALA A 17 8.68 -13.24 -44.75
N VAL A 18 8.93 -12.49 -45.83
CA VAL A 18 9.40 -13.04 -47.11
C VAL A 18 10.54 -12.16 -47.61
N LEU A 19 11.58 -12.84 -48.06
CA LEU A 19 12.91 -12.37 -48.41
C LEU A 19 12.97 -11.96 -49.90
N GLY A 20 13.39 -10.72 -50.17
CA GLY A 20 14.34 -10.29 -51.22
C GLY A 20 13.95 -10.31 -52.72
N LEU A 21 14.02 -9.14 -53.38
CA LEU A 21 15.02 -8.84 -54.43
C LEU A 21 15.15 -7.31 -54.64
N ALA A 22 16.39 -6.84 -54.79
CA ALA A 22 16.82 -5.44 -54.72
C ALA A 22 16.65 -4.63 -56.03
N ALA A 23 16.52 -3.30 -55.90
CA ALA A 23 17.36 -2.30 -56.57
C ALA A 23 16.86 -0.88 -56.24
N GLY A 24 17.76 -0.03 -55.73
CA GLY A 24 17.51 1.42 -55.59
C GLY A 24 18.24 2.04 -54.40
N ASP A 25 19.54 2.32 -54.57
CA ASP A 25 20.30 3.15 -53.64
C ASP A 25 19.78 4.59 -53.64
N VAL A 26 19.28 5.04 -52.48
CA VAL A 26 19.29 6.45 -52.11
C VAL A 26 19.98 6.54 -50.75
N THR A 27 21.23 6.98 -50.80
CA THR A 27 22.07 7.29 -49.65
C THR A 27 21.43 8.37 -48.78
N GLY A 28 21.10 7.99 -47.55
CA GLY A 28 20.58 8.86 -46.51
C GLY A 28 20.64 8.14 -45.18
N ASP A 29 21.84 7.71 -44.79
CA ASP A 29 22.09 7.04 -43.51
C ASP A 29 22.07 8.09 -42.38
N SER A 30 20.86 8.55 -42.03
CA SER A 30 20.65 9.12 -40.71
C SER A 30 20.46 7.93 -39.77
N ALA A 31 21.55 7.53 -39.11
CA ALA A 31 21.49 6.62 -37.99
C ALA A 31 20.35 7.06 -37.06
N PRO A 32 19.50 6.14 -36.57
CA PRO A 32 18.52 6.49 -35.56
C PRO A 32 19.25 7.19 -34.41
N PRO A 33 18.70 8.29 -33.84
CA PRO A 33 19.36 8.98 -32.76
C PRO A 33 19.71 7.94 -31.70
N ALA A 34 21.01 7.79 -31.43
CA ALA A 34 21.51 6.89 -30.41
C ALA A 34 20.65 7.16 -29.17
N ALA A 35 19.91 6.15 -28.73
CA ALA A 35 19.11 6.24 -27.52
C ALA A 35 20.02 6.84 -26.47
N ALA A 36 19.67 8.04 -25.98
CA ALA A 36 20.46 8.72 -24.97
C ALA A 36 20.64 7.71 -23.84
N THR A 37 21.84 7.16 -23.70
CA THR A 37 22.15 6.20 -22.66
C THR A 37 21.90 6.95 -21.37
N SER A 38 20.77 6.66 -20.74
CA SER A 38 20.32 7.35 -19.54
C SER A 38 21.46 7.28 -18.54
N ARG A 39 21.92 8.45 -18.11
CA ARG A 39 23.05 8.56 -17.19
C ARG A 39 22.70 7.77 -15.92
N ALA A 40 23.42 6.69 -15.66
CA ALA A 40 23.20 5.87 -14.48
C ALA A 40 23.81 6.54 -13.24
N THR A 41 23.20 6.32 -12.09
CA THR A 41 23.80 6.69 -10.79
C THR A 41 24.39 5.45 -10.16
N ILE A 42 25.62 5.52 -9.67
CA ILE A 42 26.25 4.45 -8.92
C ILE A 42 26.69 4.94 -7.54
N ILE A 43 26.21 4.27 -6.50
CA ILE A 43 26.63 4.48 -5.13
C ILE A 43 27.73 3.46 -4.83
N VAL A 44 28.93 3.91 -4.48
CA VAL A 44 30.10 3.05 -4.23
C VAL A 44 30.51 3.08 -2.74
N GLY A 45 31.21 2.04 -2.28
CA GLY A 45 31.81 2.03 -0.93
C GLY A 45 30.86 1.83 0.26
N ALA A 46 29.55 1.80 0.04
CA ALA A 46 28.56 1.70 1.10
C ALA A 46 28.48 0.31 1.77
N THR A 47 28.03 0.28 3.02
CA THR A 47 27.50 -0.93 3.66
C THR A 47 26.01 -1.06 3.31
N VAL A 48 25.66 -2.03 2.47
CA VAL A 48 24.28 -2.23 2.02
C VAL A 48 23.50 -3.10 3.02
N LEU A 49 22.38 -2.56 3.51
CA LEU A 49 21.33 -3.27 4.24
C LEU A 49 20.09 -3.36 3.36
N ASP A 50 19.83 -4.53 2.76
CA ASP A 50 18.79 -4.70 1.74
C ASP A 50 17.36 -4.90 2.28
N GLY A 51 17.14 -4.75 3.58
CA GLY A 51 15.83 -4.91 4.22
C GLY A 51 15.37 -6.35 4.44
N THR A 52 16.14 -7.36 4.02
CA THR A 52 15.79 -8.79 4.21
C THR A 52 15.99 -9.29 5.66
N GLY A 53 16.66 -8.50 6.49
CA GLY A 53 17.11 -8.88 7.83
C GLY A 53 18.44 -9.62 7.85
N ALA A 54 19.10 -9.80 6.69
CA ALA A 54 20.47 -10.28 6.61
C ALA A 54 21.49 -9.27 7.17
N ARG A 55 22.72 -9.72 7.44
CA ARG A 55 23.82 -8.83 7.82
C ARG A 55 24.21 -7.93 6.65
N GLY A 56 24.59 -6.69 6.94
CA GLY A 56 25.08 -5.76 5.93
C GLY A 56 26.35 -6.24 5.24
N ARG A 57 26.51 -5.85 3.97
CA ARG A 57 27.67 -6.20 3.14
C ARG A 57 28.20 -4.97 2.40
N HIS A 58 29.52 -4.89 2.23
CA HIS A 58 30.10 -3.89 1.35
C HIS A 58 29.73 -4.19 -0.10
N ALA A 59 29.07 -3.24 -0.75
CA ALA A 59 28.64 -3.35 -2.13
C ALA A 59 28.42 -1.96 -2.73
N SER A 60 28.42 -1.94 -4.05
CA SER A 60 27.96 -0.83 -4.85
C SER A 60 26.54 -1.09 -5.34
N VAL A 61 25.78 -0.02 -5.53
CA VAL A 61 24.41 -0.08 -6.05
C VAL A 61 24.32 0.81 -7.29
N ARG A 62 23.95 0.22 -8.41
CA ARG A 62 23.70 0.94 -9.68
C ARG A 62 22.21 1.16 -9.85
N ILE A 63 21.85 2.38 -10.19
CA ILE A 63 20.49 2.85 -10.43
C ILE A 63 20.43 3.34 -11.88
N GLU A 64 19.47 2.82 -12.63
CA GLU A 64 19.19 3.19 -14.02
C GLU A 64 17.72 3.59 -14.12
N GLY A 65 17.45 4.86 -14.44
CA GLY A 65 16.10 5.40 -14.40
C GLY A 65 15.48 5.29 -12.99
N ASP A 66 14.36 4.58 -12.89
CA ASP A 66 13.59 4.35 -11.66
C ASP A 66 13.89 2.99 -10.99
N ARG A 67 14.92 2.26 -11.44
CA ARG A 67 15.21 0.90 -10.97
C ARG A 67 16.64 0.73 -10.46
N ILE A 68 16.77 -0.13 -9.45
CA ILE A 68 18.05 -0.70 -9.06
C ILE A 68 18.43 -1.74 -10.11
N ALA A 69 19.46 -1.45 -10.90
CA ALA A 69 19.96 -2.33 -11.96
C ALA A 69 20.89 -3.42 -11.41
N THR A 70 21.72 -3.11 -10.41
CA THR A 70 22.66 -4.07 -9.82
C THR A 70 23.00 -3.72 -8.38
N VAL A 71 23.13 -4.75 -7.53
CA VAL A 71 23.68 -4.66 -6.17
C VAL A 71 24.83 -5.64 -6.04
N GLY A 72 26.03 -5.16 -5.78
CA GLY A 72 27.20 -6.04 -5.63
C GLY A 72 28.50 -5.32 -5.95
N ARG A 73 29.48 -6.05 -6.50
CA ARG A 73 30.70 -5.41 -7.01
C ARG A 73 30.39 -4.77 -8.35
N ALA A 74 30.35 -3.45 -8.40
CA ALA A 74 30.21 -2.69 -9.63
C ALA A 74 31.21 -1.53 -9.62
N ALA A 75 31.86 -1.30 -10.74
CA ALA A 75 32.72 -0.14 -10.93
C ALA A 75 31.93 0.97 -11.65
N PRO A 76 32.27 2.25 -11.40
CA PRO A 76 31.79 3.35 -12.22
C PRO A 76 32.18 3.17 -13.69
N ALA A 77 31.24 3.44 -14.59
CA ALA A 77 31.44 3.50 -16.02
C ALA A 77 31.56 4.98 -16.47
N PRO A 78 32.20 5.26 -17.63
CA PRO A 78 32.23 6.61 -18.18
C PRO A 78 30.81 7.17 -18.36
N GLY A 79 30.59 8.36 -17.81
CA GLY A 79 29.30 9.03 -17.84
C GLY A 79 28.43 8.80 -16.60
N ASP A 80 28.74 7.83 -15.73
CA ASP A 80 27.97 7.64 -14.49
C ASP A 80 28.01 8.88 -13.59
N GLU A 81 26.91 9.12 -12.88
CA GLU A 81 26.93 9.92 -11.67
C GLU A 81 27.39 9.05 -10.50
N VAL A 82 28.52 9.42 -9.89
CA VAL A 82 29.12 8.64 -8.82
C VAL A 82 28.83 9.29 -7.47
N VAL A 83 28.25 8.51 -6.56
CA VAL A 83 28.01 8.90 -5.17
C VAL A 83 28.92 8.06 -4.26
N ASP A 84 29.75 8.71 -3.45
CA ASP A 84 30.58 8.03 -2.46
C ASP A 84 29.78 7.76 -1.18
N GLY A 85 29.52 6.48 -0.92
CA GLY A 85 28.85 5.97 0.29
C GLY A 85 29.83 5.40 1.32
N SER A 86 31.13 5.63 1.19
CA SER A 86 32.14 5.11 2.10
C SER A 86 31.88 5.54 3.55
N GLY A 87 31.90 4.57 4.47
CA GLY A 87 31.59 4.82 5.88
C GLY A 87 30.10 5.00 6.19
N LEU A 88 29.23 4.95 5.19
CA LEU A 88 27.77 5.09 5.32
C LEU A 88 27.06 3.75 5.11
N VAL A 89 25.79 3.74 5.51
CA VAL A 89 24.85 2.66 5.23
C VAL A 89 23.94 3.06 4.09
N LEU A 90 23.75 2.16 3.13
CA LEU A 90 22.75 2.28 2.08
C LEU A 90 21.63 1.25 2.35
N ALA A 91 20.40 1.73 2.48
CA ALA A 91 19.22 0.92 2.74
C ALA A 91 18.09 1.29 1.78
N PRO A 92 17.06 0.43 1.62
CA PRO A 92 15.79 0.85 1.06
C PRO A 92 15.27 2.10 1.79
N GLY A 93 14.66 3.02 1.04
CA GLY A 93 13.98 4.16 1.64
C GLY A 93 12.92 3.71 2.64
N PHE A 94 12.74 4.46 3.71
CA PHE A 94 11.80 4.08 4.76
C PHE A 94 10.35 4.23 4.27
N ILE A 95 9.50 3.34 4.74
CA ILE A 95 8.06 3.34 4.51
C ILE A 95 7.40 3.73 5.82
N ASP A 96 6.84 4.94 5.86
CA ASP A 96 5.98 5.35 6.96
C ASP A 96 4.60 4.69 6.79
N THR A 97 4.31 3.74 7.67
CA THR A 97 3.08 2.95 7.61
C THR A 97 1.87 3.67 8.21
N HIS A 98 2.05 4.81 8.88
CA HIS A 98 0.99 5.54 9.57
C HIS A 98 1.16 7.05 9.43
N SER A 99 0.77 7.57 8.27
CA SER A 99 0.89 9.00 7.96
C SER A 99 -0.49 9.66 7.80
N HIS A 100 -0.57 10.92 8.24
CA HIS A 100 -1.69 11.84 7.94
C HIS A 100 -1.28 12.92 6.94
N GLY A 101 -0.23 12.67 6.15
CA GLY A 101 0.32 13.62 5.17
C GLY A 101 -0.63 13.98 4.03
N ASP A 102 -1.71 13.22 3.81
CA ASP A 102 -2.71 13.48 2.76
C ASP A 102 -3.43 14.82 2.91
N GLY A 103 -3.44 15.41 4.11
CA GLY A 103 -3.98 16.74 4.36
C GLY A 103 -3.16 17.90 3.76
N GLN A 104 -1.84 17.73 3.58
CA GLN A 104 -0.92 18.81 3.19
C GLN A 104 -0.08 18.49 1.95
N ILE A 105 -0.14 17.25 1.44
CA ILE A 105 0.75 16.77 0.37
C ILE A 105 0.72 17.60 -0.93
N PHE A 106 -0.35 18.37 -1.17
CA PHE A 106 -0.46 19.25 -2.33
C PHE A 106 0.01 20.69 -2.07
N ASP A 107 0.08 21.10 -0.80
CA ASP A 107 0.55 22.41 -0.39
C ASP A 107 2.06 22.38 -0.12
N ILE A 108 2.56 21.23 0.35
CA ILE A 108 3.97 20.97 0.70
C ILE A 108 4.44 19.70 -0.02
N PRO A 109 4.61 19.73 -1.36
CA PRO A 109 4.90 18.53 -2.15
C PRO A 109 6.34 18.02 -1.99
N ASP A 110 7.25 18.82 -1.45
CA ASP A 110 8.61 18.39 -1.09
C ASP A 110 8.63 17.48 0.15
N ALA A 111 7.54 17.47 0.93
CA ALA A 111 7.35 16.62 2.09
C ALA A 111 8.59 16.62 3.02
N LEU A 112 9.13 17.80 3.31
CA LEU A 112 10.42 17.94 3.99
C LEU A 112 10.47 17.20 5.35
N ALA A 113 9.34 17.14 6.06
CA ALA A 113 9.21 16.38 7.29
C ALA A 113 9.48 14.88 7.08
N ASP A 114 9.07 14.32 5.94
CA ASP A 114 9.29 12.92 5.59
C ASP A 114 10.69 12.70 5.00
N THR A 115 11.05 13.49 3.98
CA THR A 115 12.27 13.26 3.20
C THR A 115 13.54 13.50 4.01
N SER A 116 13.54 14.44 4.96
CA SER A 116 14.68 14.69 5.86
C SER A 116 14.99 13.52 6.82
N GLN A 117 14.05 12.59 6.98
CA GLN A 117 14.21 11.38 7.80
C GLN A 117 14.54 10.14 6.96
N GLY A 118 14.62 10.27 5.64
CA GLY A 118 14.81 9.14 4.72
C GLY A 118 13.52 8.38 4.37
N ILE A 119 12.35 8.95 4.66
CA ILE A 119 11.06 8.39 4.23
C ILE A 119 10.90 8.63 2.73
N THR A 120 10.55 7.56 2.02
CA THR A 120 10.32 7.59 0.57
C THR A 120 8.91 7.17 0.19
N THR A 121 8.16 6.59 1.14
CA THR A 121 6.77 6.18 0.94
C THR A 121 5.98 6.46 2.20
N ILE A 122 4.81 7.08 2.05
CA ILE A 122 3.85 7.28 3.12
C ILE A 122 2.57 6.48 2.85
N VAL A 123 2.01 5.88 3.89
CA VAL A 123 0.72 5.20 3.86
C VAL A 123 -0.31 6.05 4.59
N VAL A 124 -1.20 6.67 3.83
CA VAL A 124 -2.23 7.61 4.29
C VAL A 124 -3.60 6.96 4.39
N GLY A 125 -4.63 7.76 4.72
CA GLY A 125 -5.98 7.25 4.92
C GLY A 125 -6.13 6.53 6.26
N GLN A 126 -5.44 7.01 7.29
CA GLN A 126 -5.35 6.39 8.61
C GLN A 126 -6.55 6.72 9.49
N ASP A 127 -6.74 5.94 10.56
CA ASP A 127 -7.67 6.25 11.65
C ASP A 127 -9.12 6.50 11.20
N GLY A 128 -9.53 5.84 10.12
CA GLY A 128 -10.88 5.95 9.57
C GLY A 128 -11.13 7.21 8.75
N SER A 129 -10.14 8.07 8.55
CA SER A 129 -10.23 9.25 7.68
C SER A 129 -9.39 9.05 6.42
N SER A 130 -9.90 9.46 5.26
CA SER A 130 -9.13 9.47 4.02
C SER A 130 -9.63 10.54 3.07
N TYR A 131 -8.76 11.04 2.19
CA TYR A 131 -9.21 11.78 1.01
C TYR A 131 -10.23 10.94 0.21
N ALA A 132 -11.39 11.50 -0.13
CA ALA A 132 -12.39 10.75 -0.88
C ALA A 132 -13.14 11.61 -1.92
N PRO A 133 -13.39 11.10 -3.15
CA PRO A 133 -13.00 9.77 -3.63
C PRO A 133 -11.50 9.66 -3.93
N LEU A 134 -10.90 8.50 -3.66
CA LEU A 134 -9.47 8.24 -3.87
C LEU A 134 -9.07 8.30 -5.34
N GLU A 135 -9.98 7.98 -6.26
CA GLU A 135 -9.73 8.16 -7.70
C GLU A 135 -9.31 9.60 -8.02
N ARG A 136 -9.96 10.59 -7.38
CA ARG A 136 -9.61 12.00 -7.57
C ARG A 136 -8.27 12.33 -6.91
N PHE A 137 -7.99 11.73 -5.75
CA PHE A 137 -6.73 11.91 -5.02
C PHE A 137 -5.54 11.43 -5.85
N PHE A 138 -5.55 10.17 -6.31
CA PHE A 138 -4.47 9.58 -7.09
C PHE A 138 -4.26 10.32 -8.41
N ARG A 139 -5.34 10.67 -9.14
CA ARG A 139 -5.24 11.47 -10.35
C ARG A 139 -4.67 12.87 -10.10
N ARG A 140 -4.82 13.43 -8.89
CA ARG A 140 -4.19 14.71 -8.54
C ARG A 140 -2.69 14.52 -8.30
N LEU A 141 -2.28 13.46 -7.60
CA LEU A 141 -0.88 13.08 -7.40
C LEU A 141 -0.16 12.79 -8.72
N GLU A 142 -0.80 12.10 -9.66
CA GLU A 142 -0.23 11.85 -11.00
C GLU A 142 0.08 13.14 -11.77
N ARG A 143 -0.70 14.19 -11.56
CA ARG A 143 -0.50 15.50 -12.23
C ARG A 143 0.43 16.42 -11.45
N HIS A 144 0.49 16.26 -10.14
CA HIS A 144 1.29 17.08 -9.22
C HIS A 144 1.96 16.13 -8.23
N PRO A 145 3.06 15.48 -8.64
CA PRO A 145 3.72 14.47 -7.83
C PRO A 145 4.34 15.10 -6.59
N ALA A 146 4.32 14.34 -5.49
CA ALA A 146 5.08 14.64 -4.29
C ALA A 146 6.47 13.99 -4.35
N ALA A 147 7.38 14.44 -3.49
CA ALA A 147 8.71 13.87 -3.35
C ALA A 147 8.70 12.43 -2.80
N VAL A 148 7.61 12.03 -2.14
CA VAL A 148 7.39 10.67 -1.61
C VAL A 148 6.33 9.93 -2.41
N ASN A 149 6.44 8.60 -2.43
CA ASN A 149 5.38 7.73 -2.90
C ASN A 149 4.20 7.73 -1.91
N VAL A 150 2.99 7.58 -2.41
CA VAL A 150 1.77 7.60 -1.56
C VAL A 150 0.92 6.37 -1.83
N ALA A 151 0.59 5.65 -0.77
CA ALA A 151 -0.45 4.61 -0.75
C ALA A 151 -1.56 5.04 0.21
N SER A 152 -2.82 4.68 -0.05
CA SER A 152 -3.94 5.08 0.82
C SER A 152 -4.83 3.91 1.20
N TYR A 153 -5.25 3.89 2.46
CA TYR A 153 -6.45 3.17 2.89
C TYR A 153 -7.70 3.98 2.55
N ALA A 154 -8.85 3.30 2.47
CA ALA A 154 -10.15 3.95 2.50
C ALA A 154 -10.61 4.09 3.95
N GLY A 155 -10.99 5.30 4.36
CA GLY A 155 -11.42 5.59 5.72
C GLY A 155 -12.86 5.15 6.00
N HIS A 156 -13.05 4.27 7.00
CA HIS A 156 -14.38 3.88 7.49
C HIS A 156 -15.22 5.09 7.92
N GLY A 157 -14.65 6.01 8.69
CA GLY A 157 -15.30 7.23 9.14
C GLY A 157 -15.74 8.11 7.95
N THR A 158 -14.86 8.31 6.97
CA THR A 158 -15.19 9.03 5.73
C THR A 158 -16.34 8.37 4.94
N ILE A 159 -16.35 7.04 4.84
CA ILE A 159 -17.43 6.31 4.16
C ILE A 159 -18.74 6.40 4.95
N ARG A 160 -18.66 6.29 6.27
CA ARG A 160 -19.81 6.33 7.17
C ARG A 160 -20.48 7.71 7.17
N ASP A 161 -19.69 8.77 7.22
CA ASP A 161 -20.14 10.15 7.10
C ASP A 161 -20.92 10.39 5.80
N LYS A 162 -20.42 9.89 4.66
CA LYS A 162 -21.12 9.97 3.36
C LYS A 162 -22.49 9.28 3.33
N VAL A 163 -22.74 8.29 4.18
CA VAL A 163 -23.99 7.51 4.17
C VAL A 163 -24.97 7.97 5.24
N LEU A 164 -24.49 8.24 6.46
CA LEU A 164 -25.33 8.60 7.59
C LEU A 164 -25.46 10.13 7.76
N GLY A 165 -24.49 10.92 7.29
CA GLY A 165 -24.45 12.37 7.49
C GLY A 165 -24.63 12.74 8.97
N ASP A 166 -25.47 13.74 9.24
CA ASP A 166 -25.73 14.24 10.60
C ASP A 166 -26.32 13.18 11.57
N ASP A 167 -26.91 12.10 11.03
CA ASP A 167 -27.52 11.00 11.79
C ASP A 167 -26.50 9.90 12.15
N PHE A 168 -25.21 10.23 12.20
CA PHE A 168 -24.15 9.26 12.45
C PHE A 168 -24.14 8.72 13.89
N ARG A 169 -24.80 9.36 14.85
CA ARG A 169 -24.76 9.00 16.29
C ARG A 169 -25.64 7.79 16.68
N ARG A 170 -25.76 6.82 15.79
CA ARG A 170 -26.50 5.56 15.97
C ARG A 170 -25.85 4.43 15.18
N HIS A 171 -26.27 3.19 15.38
CA HIS A 171 -25.83 2.10 14.51
C HIS A 171 -26.36 2.26 13.08
N ALA A 172 -25.57 1.87 12.09
CA ALA A 172 -26.01 1.82 10.70
C ALA A 172 -27.05 0.69 10.51
N THR A 173 -28.07 0.96 9.72
CA THR A 173 -29.04 -0.05 9.27
C THR A 173 -28.40 -1.00 8.25
N PRO A 174 -28.95 -2.21 8.04
CA PRO A 174 -28.43 -3.13 7.02
C PRO A 174 -28.31 -2.49 5.62
N ALA A 175 -29.30 -1.70 5.21
CA ALA A 175 -29.28 -1.01 3.92
C ALA A 175 -28.19 0.08 3.82
N GLU A 176 -27.82 0.70 4.93
CA GLU A 176 -26.71 1.66 5.00
C GLU A 176 -25.36 0.94 4.99
N ILE A 177 -25.24 -0.21 5.65
CA ILE A 177 -24.04 -1.06 5.56
C ILE A 177 -23.82 -1.48 4.11
N ASP A 178 -24.85 -1.91 3.39
CA ASP A 178 -24.76 -2.24 1.96
C ASP A 178 -24.31 -1.04 1.12
N LYS A 179 -24.77 0.17 1.44
CA LYS A 179 -24.32 1.41 0.77
C LYS A 179 -22.83 1.67 1.05
N MET A 180 -22.40 1.52 2.30
CA MET A 180 -20.99 1.69 2.69
C MET A 180 -20.09 0.66 2.01
N GLN A 181 -20.52 -0.59 1.90
CA GLN A 181 -19.78 -1.63 1.16
C GLN A 181 -19.62 -1.26 -0.31
N ARG A 182 -20.67 -0.75 -0.97
CA ARG A 182 -20.59 -0.27 -2.36
C ARG A 182 -19.66 0.93 -2.54
N LEU A 183 -19.55 1.81 -1.54
CA LEU A 183 -18.59 2.91 -1.56
C LEU A 183 -17.17 2.39 -1.38
N LEU A 184 -16.92 1.55 -0.38
CA LEU A 184 -15.63 0.91 -0.15
C LEU A 184 -15.15 0.17 -1.40
N GLU A 185 -16.05 -0.56 -2.04
CA GLU A 185 -15.82 -1.22 -3.32
C GLU A 185 -15.32 -0.30 -4.43
N LYS A 186 -15.80 0.95 -4.49
CA LYS A 186 -15.30 1.95 -5.44
C LYS A 186 -13.90 2.42 -5.06
N GLU A 187 -13.66 2.67 -3.78
CA GLU A 187 -12.35 3.08 -3.27
C GLU A 187 -11.29 1.97 -3.47
N MET A 188 -11.64 0.69 -3.25
CA MET A 188 -10.77 -0.45 -3.55
C MET A 188 -10.44 -0.54 -5.04
N ARG A 189 -11.42 -0.35 -5.93
CA ARG A 189 -11.19 -0.30 -7.38
C ARG A 189 -10.35 0.90 -7.82
N ALA A 190 -10.39 1.99 -7.07
CA ALA A 190 -9.55 3.17 -7.31
C ALA A 190 -8.09 2.98 -6.88
N GLY A 191 -7.75 1.89 -6.17
CA GLY A 191 -6.39 1.58 -5.74
C GLY A 191 -6.15 1.65 -4.23
N ALA A 192 -7.20 1.70 -3.40
CA ALA A 192 -7.03 1.61 -1.96
C ALA A 192 -6.34 0.30 -1.55
N VAL A 193 -5.38 0.36 -0.63
CA VAL A 193 -4.67 -0.83 -0.11
C VAL A 193 -5.49 -1.61 0.93
N GLY A 194 -6.65 -1.09 1.32
CA GLY A 194 -7.53 -1.68 2.32
C GLY A 194 -8.51 -0.70 2.95
N LEU A 195 -9.04 -1.09 4.11
CA LEU A 195 -9.91 -0.28 4.97
C LEU A 195 -9.18 0.11 6.27
N SER A 196 -9.27 1.37 6.67
CA SER A 196 -8.90 1.82 8.01
C SER A 196 -10.14 2.16 8.84
N SER A 197 -10.06 2.04 10.17
CA SER A 197 -11.11 2.49 11.07
C SER A 197 -10.60 3.40 12.17
N GLY A 198 -11.48 4.31 12.61
CA GLY A 198 -11.28 5.26 13.70
C GLY A 198 -12.32 5.03 14.77
N LEU A 199 -12.17 3.97 15.57
CA LEU A 199 -13.25 3.53 16.47
C LEU A 199 -13.36 4.35 17.76
N GLU A 200 -12.40 5.25 17.99
CA GLU A 200 -12.42 6.22 19.09
C GLU A 200 -13.04 7.57 18.66
N TYR A 201 -13.12 7.83 17.36
CA TYR A 201 -13.50 9.14 16.82
C TYR A 201 -14.91 9.15 16.24
N ASP A 202 -15.51 10.34 16.17
CA ASP A 202 -16.69 10.55 15.32
C ASP A 202 -16.27 10.40 13.83
N PRO A 203 -17.08 9.75 12.98
CA PRO A 203 -18.33 9.06 13.30
C PRO A 203 -18.14 7.57 13.68
N GLY A 204 -16.91 7.04 13.67
CA GLY A 204 -16.61 5.61 13.83
C GLY A 204 -16.92 5.02 15.21
N ILE A 205 -16.93 5.82 16.27
CA ILE A 205 -17.22 5.39 17.64
C ILE A 205 -18.63 4.80 17.81
N TYR A 206 -19.59 5.20 16.98
CA TYR A 206 -20.96 4.69 17.01
C TYR A 206 -21.19 3.44 16.15
N SER A 207 -20.15 2.93 15.50
CA SER A 207 -20.26 1.73 14.66
C SER A 207 -20.41 0.46 15.51
N ALA A 208 -21.30 -0.43 15.07
CA ALA A 208 -21.43 -1.77 15.63
C ALA A 208 -20.31 -2.68 15.08
N PRO A 209 -19.87 -3.72 15.81
CA PRO A 209 -18.87 -4.67 15.31
C PRO A 209 -19.23 -5.31 13.96
N GLU A 210 -20.52 -5.57 13.73
CA GLU A 210 -21.03 -6.20 12.51
C GLU A 210 -20.83 -5.32 11.27
N GLU A 211 -20.98 -4.00 11.43
CA GLU A 211 -20.72 -3.00 10.39
C GLU A 211 -19.24 -3.05 9.97
N VAL A 212 -18.33 -3.02 10.95
CA VAL A 212 -16.88 -3.05 10.71
C VAL A 212 -16.46 -4.38 10.08
N VAL A 213 -17.00 -5.50 10.56
CA VAL A 213 -16.72 -6.84 10.00
C VAL A 213 -17.22 -6.95 8.55
N ALA A 214 -18.41 -6.40 8.24
CA ALA A 214 -18.94 -6.41 6.87
C ALA A 214 -18.03 -5.65 5.90
N LEU A 215 -17.56 -4.45 6.30
CA LEU A 215 -16.65 -3.64 5.49
C LEU A 215 -15.26 -4.27 5.40
N ALA A 216 -14.73 -4.84 6.48
CA ALA A 216 -13.45 -5.55 6.45
C ALA A 216 -13.48 -6.77 5.51
N LYS A 217 -14.60 -7.51 5.46
CA LYS A 217 -14.81 -8.59 4.49
C LYS A 217 -14.85 -8.07 3.05
N THR A 218 -15.46 -6.91 2.81
CA THR A 218 -15.42 -6.24 1.51
C THR A 218 -14.00 -5.86 1.12
N ALA A 219 -13.21 -5.23 2.00
CA ALA A 219 -11.81 -4.94 1.69
C ALA A 219 -11.00 -6.22 1.37
N ALA A 220 -11.23 -7.29 2.15
CA ALA A 220 -10.56 -8.57 1.97
C ALA A 220 -10.90 -9.26 0.63
N SER A 221 -12.10 -9.07 0.07
CA SER A 221 -12.46 -9.64 -1.25
C SER A 221 -11.66 -9.01 -2.40
N PHE A 222 -11.06 -7.84 -2.19
CA PHE A 222 -10.13 -7.18 -3.11
C PHE A 222 -8.66 -7.43 -2.74
N GLY A 223 -8.38 -8.30 -1.78
CA GLY A 223 -7.02 -8.53 -1.25
C GLY A 223 -6.50 -7.40 -0.36
N GLY A 224 -7.37 -6.48 0.06
CA GLY A 224 -7.05 -5.36 0.93
C GLY A 224 -6.83 -5.76 2.39
N ARG A 225 -6.10 -4.92 3.11
CA ARG A 225 -5.86 -5.07 4.56
C ARG A 225 -6.91 -4.34 5.38
N TYR A 226 -7.02 -4.71 6.66
CA TYR A 226 -7.76 -3.94 7.65
C TYR A 226 -6.80 -3.41 8.70
N ILE A 227 -6.88 -2.12 9.00
CA ILE A 227 -6.16 -1.46 10.09
C ILE A 227 -7.15 -0.69 10.95
N SER A 228 -6.79 -0.40 12.19
CA SER A 228 -7.69 0.23 13.15
C SER A 228 -6.92 1.09 14.13
N HIS A 229 -7.32 2.36 14.21
CA HIS A 229 -7.30 3.07 15.48
C HIS A 229 -8.40 2.46 16.35
N ILE A 230 -7.96 1.72 17.35
CA ILE A 230 -8.84 0.88 18.17
C ILE A 230 -9.78 1.74 19.02
N ARG A 231 -10.84 1.11 19.53
CA ARG A 231 -11.94 1.82 20.21
C ARG A 231 -11.55 2.54 21.51
N SER A 232 -10.41 2.17 22.10
CA SER A 232 -9.89 2.78 23.32
C SER A 232 -8.42 2.41 23.49
N GLU A 233 -7.57 3.41 23.71
CA GLU A 233 -6.14 3.25 24.03
C GLU A 233 -5.84 3.52 25.51
N ASP A 234 -6.89 3.82 26.29
CA ASP A 234 -6.83 4.20 27.69
C ASP A 234 -6.66 3.01 28.65
N ARG A 235 -6.64 3.32 29.97
CA ARG A 235 -6.60 2.38 31.11
C ARG A 235 -7.63 1.23 31.06
N TYR A 236 -8.63 1.30 30.19
CA TYR A 236 -9.65 0.26 30.01
C TYR A 236 -9.46 -0.59 28.74
N PHE A 237 -8.29 -0.50 28.08
CA PHE A 237 -7.92 -1.28 26.90
C PHE A 237 -8.43 -2.73 26.98
N TRP A 238 -8.02 -3.47 28.02
CA TRP A 238 -8.38 -4.89 28.18
C TRP A 238 -9.87 -5.16 28.40
N LYS A 239 -10.62 -4.19 28.94
CA LYS A 239 -12.07 -4.32 29.17
C LYS A 239 -12.88 -3.93 27.94
N ARG A 240 -12.31 -3.11 27.05
CA ARG A 240 -12.98 -2.54 25.86
C ARG A 240 -12.53 -3.17 24.55
N THR A 241 -11.43 -3.92 24.53
CA THR A 241 -11.25 -4.99 23.56
C THR A 241 -12.21 -6.11 23.93
N PRO A 242 -13.26 -6.40 23.13
CA PRO A 242 -13.83 -7.74 23.18
C PRO A 242 -12.64 -8.68 23.00
N SER A 243 -12.59 -9.80 23.73
CA SER A 243 -11.58 -10.82 23.45
C SER A 243 -11.57 -11.02 21.94
N TRP A 244 -10.47 -10.70 21.26
CA TRP A 244 -10.35 -10.79 19.81
C TRP A 244 -10.40 -12.28 19.42
N ARG A 245 -11.57 -12.91 19.56
CA ARG A 245 -11.95 -14.05 18.76
C ARG A 245 -12.37 -13.45 17.44
N CYS A 246 -11.39 -13.13 16.60
CA CYS A 246 -11.60 -13.44 15.19
C CYS A 246 -12.10 -14.88 15.18
N ALA A 247 -13.37 -15.07 14.86
CA ALA A 247 -13.99 -16.37 14.82
C ALA A 247 -13.16 -17.24 13.87
N ALA A 248 -12.31 -18.08 14.43
CA ALA A 248 -11.81 -19.28 13.77
C ALA A 248 -12.98 -20.29 13.70
N THR A 249 -14.09 -19.88 13.11
CA THR A 249 -15.09 -20.82 12.60
C THR A 249 -14.47 -21.40 11.34
N GLY A 250 -14.26 -22.72 11.36
CA GLY A 250 -13.51 -23.47 10.34
C GLY A 250 -13.73 -22.97 8.92
N GLY A 251 -12.67 -22.43 8.33
CA GLY A 251 -12.67 -21.79 7.02
C GLY A 251 -11.91 -20.48 7.06
N ARG A 252 -10.59 -20.54 6.78
CA ARG A 252 -9.60 -19.44 6.65
C ARG A 252 -10.03 -18.09 7.23
N ALA A 253 -9.43 -17.73 8.37
CA ALA A 253 -9.49 -16.38 8.93
C ALA A 253 -9.29 -15.32 7.85
N VAL A 254 -10.11 -14.26 7.89
CA VAL A 254 -9.83 -12.98 7.22
C VAL A 254 -8.39 -12.63 7.59
N GLY A 255 -7.53 -12.46 6.59
CA GLY A 255 -6.08 -12.47 6.73
C GLY A 255 -5.52 -11.34 7.59
N CYS A 256 -5.63 -11.45 8.91
CA CYS A 256 -4.76 -10.79 9.87
C CYS A 256 -3.45 -11.59 9.89
N TRP A 257 -2.46 -11.16 9.12
CA TRP A 257 -1.13 -11.77 9.17
C TRP A 257 -0.40 -11.31 10.44
N PRO A 258 0.15 -12.21 11.26
CA PRO A 258 1.06 -11.82 12.32
C PRO A 258 2.38 -11.33 11.70
N ALA A 259 2.93 -10.26 12.26
CA ALA A 259 4.30 -9.85 12.03
C ALA A 259 5.24 -11.03 12.33
N SER A 260 6.01 -11.43 11.32
CA SER A 260 7.18 -12.33 11.36
C SER A 260 7.30 -13.31 12.54
N SER A 261 7.10 -14.61 12.30
CA SER A 261 7.69 -15.63 13.17
C SER A 261 8.70 -16.47 12.40
N ARG A 262 9.97 -16.28 12.77
CA ARG A 262 11.04 -17.26 12.55
C ARG A 262 10.58 -18.60 13.11
N ARG A 263 10.92 -19.69 12.42
CA ARG A 263 10.68 -21.09 12.85
C ARG A 263 10.93 -21.27 14.35
N ALA A 264 9.88 -21.58 15.11
CA ALA A 264 10.02 -22.24 16.41
C ALA A 264 10.04 -23.77 16.21
N PRO A 265 10.70 -24.56 17.08
CA PRO A 265 10.88 -26.00 16.90
C PRO A 265 9.56 -26.75 17.08
N ARG A 266 9.40 -27.87 16.37
CA ARG A 266 8.25 -28.77 16.50
C ARG A 266 8.12 -29.28 17.94
N ALA A 267 7.04 -28.91 18.63
CA ALA A 267 6.62 -29.55 19.87
C ALA A 267 5.73 -30.77 19.57
N SER A 268 5.89 -31.81 20.38
CA SER A 268 5.34 -33.15 20.22
C SER A 268 3.81 -33.21 20.33
N THR A 269 3.24 -34.22 19.67
CA THR A 269 1.81 -34.53 19.67
C THR A 269 1.40 -35.20 20.98
N SER A 270 0.76 -34.44 21.88
CA SER A 270 -0.16 -35.00 22.87
C SER A 270 -1.42 -34.12 22.94
N ARG A 271 -2.59 -34.76 22.77
CA ARG A 271 -3.91 -34.10 22.75
C ARG A 271 -4.25 -33.58 24.15
N PRO A 272 -4.88 -32.40 24.32
CA PRO A 272 -5.43 -32.01 25.61
C PRO A 272 -6.82 -32.63 25.82
N THR A 273 -6.94 -33.33 26.93
CA THR A 273 -8.17 -33.87 27.53
C THR A 273 -9.03 -32.73 28.10
N CYS A 274 -10.34 -32.76 27.89
CA CYS A 274 -11.28 -31.82 28.53
C CYS A 274 -11.53 -32.24 29.99
N ILE A 275 -11.47 -31.29 30.92
CA ILE A 275 -11.94 -31.45 32.31
C ILE A 275 -12.99 -30.35 32.57
N PRO A 276 -14.21 -30.68 33.04
CA PRO A 276 -15.21 -29.68 33.39
C PRO A 276 -14.98 -29.16 34.81
N THR A 277 -14.95 -27.84 35.01
CA THR A 277 -15.00 -27.26 36.36
C THR A 277 -16.45 -27.05 36.77
N SER A 278 -16.78 -27.66 37.91
CA SER A 278 -18.07 -27.63 38.57
C SER A 278 -18.39 -26.27 39.20
N THR A 279 -19.67 -25.96 39.21
CA THR A 279 -20.32 -24.90 39.98
C THR A 279 -20.09 -25.09 41.49
N GLY A 280 -19.59 -24.07 42.17
CA GLY A 280 -19.47 -24.01 43.63
C GLY A 280 -20.00 -22.67 44.14
N SER A 281 -21.06 -22.75 44.95
CA SER A 281 -21.81 -21.65 45.55
C SER A 281 -21.31 -21.28 46.95
N ARG A 282 -21.45 -19.98 47.29
CA ARG A 282 -21.72 -19.36 48.62
C ARG A 282 -20.57 -19.22 49.63
N PRO A 283 -20.68 -18.33 50.65
CA PRO A 283 -21.86 -17.62 51.19
C PRO A 283 -22.35 -16.41 50.39
#